data_AF-A0A2S6I7S1-F1
#
_entry.id   AF-A0A2S6I7S1-F1
#
_cell.length_a   1.000
_cell.length_b   1.000
_cell.length_c   1.000
_cell.angle_alpha   90.00
_cell.angle_beta   90.00
_cell.angle_gamma   90.00
#
_symmetry.space_group_name_H-M   'P 1'
#
loop_
_entity.id
_entity.type
_entity.pdbx_description
1 polymer ?
#
loop_
_entity_poly.entity_id
_entity_poly.type
_entity_poly.pdbx_seq_one_letter_code
_entity_poly.pdbx_strand_id
1 'polypeptide(L)'
;MTIASIMKYLFLFLLPLSFLTTACLEDENAFTVEASPVKADILMVSDPADETVVYQGTFTELDKDGILDATVGIIATPVANLELSITDQEQNLLESIVTDADGRATFSVAAASLAGVTRLEWAGSYNGKAFRILKNL
;
A
#
# COMPACT_ATOMS: atom_id res chain seq x y z
N MET A 1 -22.94 -25.80 64.55
CA MET A 1 -22.86 -25.71 63.08
C MET A 1 -21.45 -25.25 62.74
N THR A 2 -20.60 -26.17 62.31
CA THR A 2 -19.14 -26.04 62.27
C THR A 2 -18.67 -25.09 61.15
N ILE A 3 -17.70 -24.23 61.47
CA ILE A 3 -17.08 -23.21 60.59
C ILE A 3 -16.64 -23.79 59.23
N ALA A 4 -16.29 -25.09 59.20
CA ALA A 4 -15.93 -25.82 57.98
C ALA A 4 -17.05 -25.89 56.92
N SER A 5 -18.33 -25.84 57.32
CA SER A 5 -19.46 -25.88 56.39
C SER A 5 -19.66 -24.52 55.68
N ILE A 6 -19.41 -23.41 56.38
CA ILE A 6 -19.54 -22.04 55.86
C ILE A 6 -18.45 -21.74 54.81
N MET A 7 -17.21 -22.21 55.05
CA MET A 7 -16.08 -22.08 54.12
C MET A 7 -16.34 -22.77 52.76
N LYS A 8 -17.07 -23.89 52.78
CA LYS A 8 -17.35 -24.72 51.60
C LYS A 8 -18.38 -24.08 50.67
N TYR A 9 -19.38 -23.38 51.22
CA TYR A 9 -20.35 -22.61 50.42
C TYR A 9 -19.78 -21.26 49.94
N LEU A 10 -18.88 -20.64 50.72
CA LEU A 10 -18.19 -19.41 50.31
C LEU A 10 -17.33 -19.64 49.06
N PHE A 11 -16.63 -20.78 48.98
CA PHE A 11 -15.81 -21.14 47.81
C PHE A 11 -16.66 -21.51 46.58
N LEU A 12 -17.86 -22.07 46.81
CA LEU A 12 -18.77 -22.52 45.73
C LEU A 12 -19.55 -21.36 45.10
N PHE A 13 -19.69 -20.23 45.81
CA PHE A 13 -20.32 -19.01 45.30
C PHE A 13 -19.35 -18.09 44.54
N LEU A 14 -18.04 -18.23 44.77
CA LEU A 14 -16.99 -17.44 44.11
C LEU A 14 -16.60 -17.97 42.72
N LEU A 15 -16.77 -19.27 42.46
CA LEU A 15 -16.41 -19.88 41.18
C LEU A 15 -17.20 -19.35 39.97
N PRO A 16 -18.54 -19.14 40.01
CA PRO A 16 -19.29 -18.65 38.86
C PRO A 16 -19.09 -17.14 38.58
N LEU A 17 -18.54 -16.36 39.51
CA LEU A 17 -18.31 -14.93 39.32
C LEU A 17 -17.07 -14.65 38.47
N SER A 18 -16.11 -15.58 38.45
CA SER A 18 -14.88 -15.52 37.64
C SER A 18 -15.10 -15.71 36.14
N PHE A 19 -16.27 -16.24 35.73
CA PHE A 19 -16.60 -16.51 34.33
C PHE A 19 -17.30 -15.33 33.63
N LEU A 20 -17.66 -14.27 34.35
CA LEU A 20 -18.40 -13.13 33.81
C LEU A 20 -17.52 -11.95 33.38
N THR A 21 -16.21 -12.02 33.58
CA THR A 21 -15.28 -10.91 33.27
C THR A 21 -14.45 -11.13 32.01
N THR A 22 -14.65 -12.23 31.27
CA THR A 22 -14.09 -12.35 29.91
C THR A 22 -14.99 -11.63 28.92
N ALA A 23 -15.14 -10.31 29.09
CA ALA A 23 -15.50 -9.48 27.95
C ALA A 23 -14.35 -9.62 26.96
N CYS A 24 -14.60 -10.36 25.88
CA CYS A 24 -13.74 -10.39 24.72
C CYS A 24 -13.70 -8.93 24.24
N LEU A 25 -12.68 -8.18 24.64
CA LEU A 25 -12.38 -6.91 24.02
C LEU A 25 -12.14 -7.27 22.56
N GLU A 26 -13.05 -6.82 21.69
CA GLU A 26 -12.85 -6.88 20.26
C GLU A 26 -11.49 -6.24 20.00
N ASP A 27 -10.55 -7.09 19.59
CA ASP A 27 -9.22 -6.68 19.21
C ASP A 27 -9.41 -5.70 18.05
N GLU A 28 -9.09 -4.41 18.25
CA GLU A 28 -8.99 -3.44 17.16
C GLU A 28 -7.75 -3.76 16.31
N ASN A 29 -7.71 -4.99 15.77
CA ASN A 29 -6.85 -5.33 14.67
C ASN A 29 -7.52 -4.79 13.41
N ALA A 30 -7.03 -3.65 12.96
CA ALA A 30 -6.18 -3.62 11.77
C ALA A 30 -6.13 -2.19 11.26
N PHE A 31 -4.93 -1.69 11.01
CA PHE A 31 -4.73 -0.67 10.00
C PHE A 31 -5.57 -1.06 8.77
N THR A 32 -6.59 -0.26 8.44
CA THR A 32 -7.28 -0.42 7.16
C THR A 32 -6.27 -0.05 6.10
N VAL A 33 -5.60 -1.05 5.53
CA VAL A 33 -4.72 -0.86 4.38
C VAL A 33 -5.64 -0.54 3.20
N GLU A 34 -5.94 0.75 3.03
CA GLU A 34 -6.59 1.26 1.84
C GLU A 34 -5.66 0.94 0.66
N ALA A 35 -6.16 0.11 -0.27
CA ALA A 35 -5.41 -0.24 -1.47
C ALA A 35 -5.10 1.02 -2.29
N SER A 36 -3.93 1.06 -2.93
CA SER A 36 -3.57 2.14 -3.84
C SER A 36 -4.67 2.31 -4.90
N PRO A 37 -5.12 3.56 -5.18
CA PRO A 37 -6.12 3.84 -6.21
C PRO A 37 -5.59 3.57 -7.63
N VAL A 38 -4.27 3.48 -7.80
CA VAL A 38 -3.59 3.27 -9.08
C VAL A 38 -2.59 2.12 -8.95
N LYS A 39 -2.61 1.20 -9.91
CA LYS A 39 -1.53 0.22 -10.14
C LYS A 39 -0.51 0.86 -11.08
N ALA A 40 0.78 0.65 -10.81
CA ALA A 40 1.81 0.98 -11.77
C ALA A 40 2.77 -0.18 -12.03
N ASP A 41 3.14 -0.34 -13.29
CA ASP A 41 4.25 -1.18 -13.72
C ASP A 41 5.40 -0.27 -14.12
N ILE A 42 6.49 -0.30 -13.34
CA ILE A 42 7.67 0.56 -13.56
C ILE A 42 8.87 -0.30 -13.95
N LEU A 43 9.33 -0.10 -15.17
CA LEU A 43 10.41 -0.86 -15.79
C LEU A 43 11.58 0.08 -16.11
N MET A 44 12.80 -0.37 -15.82
CA MET A 44 14.00 0.26 -16.37
C MET A 44 14.15 -0.22 -17.82
N VAL A 45 14.34 0.70 -18.75
CA VAL A 45 14.35 0.42 -20.20
C VAL A 45 15.65 0.82 -20.91
N SER A 46 16.63 1.37 -20.19
CA SER A 46 17.99 1.61 -20.68
C SER A 46 19.01 0.69 -19.98
N ASP A 47 20.21 0.57 -20.57
CA ASP A 47 21.32 -0.16 -19.96
C ASP A 47 21.96 0.72 -18.88
N PRO A 48 22.26 0.22 -17.66
CA PRO A 48 22.99 0.97 -16.65
C PRO A 48 24.41 1.41 -17.07
N ALA A 49 24.95 0.89 -18.17
CA ALA A 49 26.19 1.38 -18.78
C ALA A 49 26.01 2.72 -19.53
N ASP A 50 24.78 3.12 -19.82
CA ASP A 50 24.48 4.43 -20.39
C ASP A 50 24.66 5.51 -19.32
N GLU A 51 25.17 6.68 -19.69
CA GLU A 51 25.25 7.84 -18.79
C GLU A 51 23.87 8.30 -18.29
N THR A 52 22.79 7.79 -18.90
CA THR A 52 21.39 8.08 -18.61
C THR A 52 20.62 6.80 -18.30
N VAL A 53 19.92 6.79 -17.17
CA VAL A 53 19.00 5.73 -16.77
C VAL A 53 17.57 6.16 -17.12
N VAL A 54 16.84 5.29 -17.81
CA VAL A 54 15.47 5.54 -18.24
C VAL A 54 14.52 4.54 -17.60
N TYR A 55 13.47 5.06 -16.96
CA TYR A 55 12.35 4.29 -16.45
C TYR A 55 11.09 4.62 -17.24
N GLN A 56 10.34 3.58 -17.59
CA GLN A 56 9.00 3.70 -18.15
C GLN A 56 7.98 3.16 -17.14
N GLY A 57 7.06 4.03 -16.74
CA GLY A 57 5.93 3.69 -15.89
C GLY A 57 4.64 3.58 -16.72
N THR A 58 3.84 2.54 -16.48
CA THR A 58 2.47 2.43 -16.99
C THR A 58 1.51 2.41 -15.80
N PHE A 59 0.54 3.33 -15.80
CA PHE A 59 -0.36 3.58 -14.69
C PHE A 59 -1.80 3.24 -15.08
N THR A 60 -2.43 2.36 -14.31
CA THR A 60 -3.80 1.91 -14.55
C THR A 60 -4.66 1.97 -13.29
N GLU A 61 -5.91 2.37 -13.48
CA GLU A 61 -6.99 2.17 -12.52
C GLU A 61 -7.48 0.72 -12.67
N LEU A 62 -7.73 0.05 -11.56
CA LEU A 62 -8.18 -1.35 -11.54
C LEU A 62 -9.58 -1.43 -10.96
N ASP A 63 -10.54 -1.62 -11.87
CA ASP A 63 -11.91 -2.00 -11.53
C ASP A 63 -11.96 -3.50 -11.25
N LYS A 64 -12.39 -3.82 -10.02
CA LYS A 64 -12.42 -5.18 -9.46
C LYS A 64 -13.84 -5.71 -9.31
N ASP A 65 -14.86 -4.98 -9.75
CA ASP A 65 -16.27 -5.36 -9.57
C ASP A 65 -16.57 -6.71 -10.25
N GLY A 66 -15.85 -7.02 -11.34
CA GLY A 66 -15.96 -8.27 -12.09
C GLY A 66 -14.98 -9.39 -11.69
N ILE A 67 -14.18 -9.24 -10.62
CA ILE A 67 -13.06 -10.17 -10.34
C ILE A 67 -13.47 -11.64 -10.17
N LEU A 68 -14.71 -11.91 -9.76
CA LEU A 68 -15.25 -13.27 -9.58
C LEU A 68 -16.02 -13.78 -10.80
N ASP A 69 -16.27 -12.94 -11.81
CA ASP A 69 -16.86 -13.34 -13.08
C ASP A 69 -15.76 -13.69 -14.08
N ALA A 70 -15.65 -14.96 -14.42
CA ALA A 70 -14.64 -15.47 -15.37
C ALA A 70 -14.75 -14.87 -16.78
N THR A 71 -15.87 -14.23 -17.12
CA THR A 71 -16.11 -13.56 -18.40
C THR A 71 -15.66 -12.09 -18.39
N VAL A 72 -15.65 -11.45 -17.22
CA VAL A 72 -15.32 -10.02 -17.06
C VAL A 72 -13.90 -9.86 -16.50
N GLY A 73 -13.63 -10.44 -15.32
CA GLY A 73 -12.35 -10.32 -14.63
C GLY A 73 -12.07 -8.90 -14.09
N ILE A 74 -10.78 -8.59 -13.92
CA ILE A 74 -10.31 -7.24 -13.55
C ILE A 74 -10.16 -6.42 -14.82
N ILE A 75 -10.73 -5.22 -14.84
CA ILE A 75 -10.58 -4.28 -15.93
C ILE A 75 -9.46 -3.30 -15.55
N ALA A 76 -8.48 -3.13 -16.44
CA ALA A 76 -7.40 -2.17 -16.27
C ALA A 76 -7.59 -1.00 -17.23
N THR A 77 -7.82 0.19 -16.68
CA THR A 77 -8.05 1.41 -17.45
C THR A 77 -6.82 2.32 -17.36
N PRO A 78 -6.21 2.76 -18.47
CA PRO A 78 -5.11 3.71 -18.43
C PRO A 78 -5.48 5.02 -17.73
N VAL A 79 -4.59 5.52 -16.87
CA VAL A 79 -4.79 6.80 -16.18
C VAL A 79 -4.01 7.89 -16.90
N ALA A 80 -4.70 8.62 -17.78
CA ALA A 80 -4.12 9.75 -18.51
C ALA A 80 -4.10 11.05 -17.69
N ASN A 81 -3.17 11.95 -18.02
CA ASN A 81 -3.00 13.25 -17.36
C ASN A 81 -2.78 13.15 -15.84
N LEU A 82 -2.16 12.06 -15.39
CA LEU A 82 -1.81 11.85 -13.99
C LEU A 82 -0.51 12.59 -13.67
N GLU A 83 -0.58 13.57 -12.80
CA GLU A 83 0.60 14.25 -12.27
C GLU A 83 1.35 13.33 -11.28
N LEU A 84 2.65 13.17 -11.53
CA LEU A 84 3.53 12.32 -10.76
C LEU A 84 4.75 13.12 -10.29
N SER A 85 5.12 12.94 -9.03
CA SER A 85 6.39 13.37 -8.47
C SER A 85 7.27 12.15 -8.22
N ILE A 86 8.50 12.20 -8.70
CA ILE A 86 9.50 11.15 -8.52
C ILE A 86 10.55 11.65 -7.55
N THR A 87 10.68 10.97 -6.42
CA THR A 87 11.64 11.31 -5.38
C THR A 87 12.57 10.13 -5.08
N ASP A 88 13.71 10.42 -4.46
CA ASP A 88 14.56 9.38 -3.86
C ASP A 88 14.04 8.93 -2.48
N GLN A 89 14.76 8.02 -1.82
CA GLN A 89 14.43 7.54 -0.49
C GLN A 89 14.48 8.63 0.61
N GLU A 90 15.17 9.74 0.36
CA GLU A 90 15.30 10.89 1.27
C GLU A 90 14.22 11.96 1.01
N GLN A 91 13.29 11.70 0.07
CA GLN A 91 12.25 12.62 -0.39
C GLN A 91 12.79 13.83 -1.17
N ASN A 92 14.01 13.76 -1.73
CA ASN A 92 14.48 14.77 -2.66
C ASN A 92 13.76 14.61 -4.00
N LEU A 93 13.18 15.69 -4.52
CA LEU A 93 12.50 15.68 -5.83
C LEU A 93 13.53 15.56 -6.95
N LEU A 94 13.36 14.54 -7.78
CA LEU A 94 14.16 14.31 -8.98
C LEU A 94 13.45 14.91 -10.20
N GLU A 95 12.17 14.62 -10.38
CA GLU A 95 11.39 15.13 -11.50
C GLU A 95 9.88 15.11 -11.21
N SER A 96 9.13 15.99 -11.89
CA SER A 96 7.68 15.94 -11.99
C SER A 96 7.27 15.66 -13.42
N ILE A 97 6.45 14.63 -13.64
CA ILE A 97 6.02 14.19 -14.97
C ILE A 97 4.51 13.96 -15.00
N VAL A 98 3.95 13.90 -16.21
CA VAL A 98 2.51 13.67 -16.44
C VAL A 98 2.34 12.48 -17.36
N THR A 99 1.38 11.59 -17.06
CA THR A 99 1.07 10.47 -17.95
C THR A 99 0.39 10.91 -19.25
N ASP A 100 0.72 10.23 -20.34
CA ASP A 100 0.08 10.40 -21.64
C ASP A 100 -1.32 9.74 -21.71
N ALA A 101 -1.94 9.77 -22.89
CA ALA A 101 -3.26 9.18 -23.13
C ALA A 101 -3.33 7.66 -22.89
N ASP A 102 -2.19 6.97 -22.99
CA ASP A 102 -2.06 5.53 -22.74
C ASP A 102 -1.67 5.25 -21.28
N GLY A 103 -1.69 6.25 -20.41
CA GLY A 103 -1.34 6.14 -19.00
C GLY A 103 0.16 5.90 -18.78
N ARG A 104 1.02 6.26 -19.74
CA ARG A 104 2.46 6.04 -19.67
C ARG A 104 3.19 7.31 -19.29
N ALA A 105 4.28 7.15 -18.54
CA ALA A 105 5.19 8.24 -18.23
C ALA A 105 6.64 7.74 -18.33
N THR A 106 7.54 8.62 -18.78
CA THR A 106 8.97 8.30 -18.91
C THR A 106 9.76 9.23 -17.99
N PHE A 107 10.61 8.64 -17.16
CA PHE A 107 11.55 9.32 -16.28
C PHE A 107 12.96 9.03 -16.80
N SER A 108 13.71 10.08 -17.13
CA SER A 108 15.05 9.95 -17.69
C SER A 108 16.01 10.80 -16.87
N VAL A 109 17.00 10.17 -16.27
CA VAL A 109 17.89 10.82 -15.32
C VAL A 109 19.33 10.39 -15.53
N ALA A 110 20.27 11.31 -15.31
CA ALA A 110 21.69 10.97 -15.36
C ALA A 110 22.02 9.88 -14.32
N ALA A 111 22.80 8.87 -14.70
CA ALA A 111 23.19 7.79 -13.80
C ALA A 111 23.91 8.31 -12.54
N ALA A 112 24.69 9.38 -12.68
CA ALA A 112 25.36 10.05 -11.57
C ALA A 112 24.40 10.63 -10.53
N SER A 113 23.20 11.06 -10.94
CA SER A 113 22.16 11.57 -10.02
C SER A 113 21.49 10.46 -9.21
N LEU A 114 21.67 9.20 -9.60
CA LEU A 114 21.19 8.03 -8.86
C LEU A 114 22.27 7.40 -7.96
N ALA A 115 23.47 8.00 -7.88
CA ALA A 115 24.54 7.47 -7.04
C ALA A 115 24.13 7.46 -5.57
N GLY A 116 24.08 6.26 -4.97
CA GLY A 116 23.63 6.07 -3.57
C GLY A 116 22.12 6.05 -3.39
N VAL A 117 21.34 6.26 -4.44
CA VAL A 117 19.89 6.07 -4.44
C VAL A 117 19.62 4.57 -4.46
N THR A 118 18.76 4.11 -3.53
CA THR A 118 18.39 2.68 -3.43
C THR A 118 16.92 2.44 -3.79
N ARG A 119 16.12 3.51 -3.79
CA ARG A 119 14.70 3.45 -4.09
C ARG A 119 14.22 4.76 -4.70
N LEU A 120 13.40 4.64 -5.74
CA LEU A 120 12.58 5.71 -6.28
C LEU A 120 11.17 5.60 -5.73
N GLU A 121 10.55 6.73 -5.42
CA GLU A 121 9.15 6.83 -5.02
C GLU A 121 8.38 7.65 -6.05
N TRP A 122 7.36 7.04 -6.64
CA TRP A 122 6.49 7.64 -7.64
C TRP A 122 5.17 7.96 -6.95
N ALA A 123 4.88 9.24 -6.73
CA ALA A 123 3.75 9.69 -5.94
C ALA A 123 2.83 10.62 -6.74
N GLY A 124 1.54 10.55 -6.43
CA GLY A 124 0.53 11.39 -7.07
C GLY A 124 -0.78 11.35 -6.30
N SER A 125 -1.83 11.91 -6.91
CA SER A 125 -3.20 11.84 -6.41
C SER A 125 -4.15 11.46 -7.53
N TYR A 126 -5.07 10.55 -7.27
CA TYR A 126 -6.07 10.11 -8.23
C TYR A 126 -7.41 9.96 -7.52
N ASN A 127 -8.47 10.56 -8.07
CA ASN A 127 -9.81 10.61 -7.46
C ASN A 127 -9.81 11.06 -5.99
N GLY A 128 -8.98 12.05 -5.66
CA GLY A 128 -8.86 12.60 -4.31
C GLY A 128 -8.08 11.73 -3.31
N LYS A 129 -7.53 10.60 -3.76
CA LYS A 129 -6.69 9.72 -2.95
C LYS A 129 -5.22 9.86 -3.36
N ALA A 130 -4.39 10.26 -2.41
CA ALA A 130 -2.94 10.26 -2.59
C ALA A 130 -2.43 8.81 -2.64
N PHE A 131 -1.40 8.58 -3.45
CA PHE A 131 -0.73 7.30 -3.54
C PHE A 131 0.77 7.46 -3.69
N ARG A 132 1.49 6.37 -3.41
CA ARG A 132 2.93 6.28 -3.54
C ARG A 132 3.32 4.86 -3.94
N ILE A 133 4.15 4.76 -4.96
CA ILE A 133 4.61 3.48 -5.53
C ILE A 133 6.12 3.45 -5.43
N LEU A 134 6.65 2.35 -4.89
CA LEU A 134 8.06 2.21 -4.58
C LEU A 134 8.73 1.33 -5.63
N LYS A 135 9.85 1.81 -6.20
CA LYS A 135 10.69 1.06 -7.14
C LYS A 135 12.12 1.01 -6.62
N ASN A 136 12.56 -0.18 -6.21
CA ASN A 136 13.97 -0.40 -5.92
C ASN A 136 14.77 -0.38 -7.24
N LEU A 137 16.00 0.16 -7.16
CA LEU A 137 16.95 0.18 -8.28
C LEU A 137 17.71 -1.14 -8.41
#